data_AF-A0A3N5T2L7-F1
#
_entry.id   AF-A0A3N5T2L7-F1
#
_cell.length_a   1.000
_cell.length_b   1.000
_cell.length_c   1.000
_cell.angle_alpha   90.00
_cell.angle_beta   90.00
_cell.angle_gamma   90.00
#
_symmetry.space_group_name_H-M   'P 1'
#
loop_
_entity.id
_entity.type
_entity.pdbx_description
1 polymer ?
#
loop_
_entity_poly.entity_id
_entity_poly.type
_entity_poly.pdbx_seq_one_letter_code
_entity_poly.pdbx_strand_id
1 'polypeptide(L)'
;MHREDYRPNFLAFIQEITKLNNPAFERCDEWWLSGEPLNAVSLRQQINDEADRRLLHEIAQEFGLIALCPHELINIDVSGDEERITGVYVISIFGRLYLKKRKPDA
;
A
#
# COMPACT_ATOMS: atom_id res chain seq x y z
N MET A 1 -19.79 14.76 -2.12
CA MET A 1 -18.42 14.33 -1.77
C MET A 1 -17.84 13.66 -3.00
N HIS A 2 -16.86 14.28 -3.67
CA HIS A 2 -16.18 13.65 -4.81
C HIS A 2 -15.34 12.49 -4.26
N ARG A 3 -15.64 11.27 -4.70
CA ARG A 3 -14.81 10.09 -4.42
C ARG A 3 -13.56 10.23 -5.28
N GLU A 4 -12.38 10.34 -4.67
CA GLU A 4 -11.11 10.42 -5.40
C GLU A 4 -10.93 9.13 -6.21
N ASP A 5 -10.61 9.28 -7.50
CA ASP A 5 -10.44 8.15 -8.42
C ASP A 5 -8.96 7.74 -8.46
N TYR A 6 -8.63 6.66 -7.78
CA TYR A 6 -7.26 6.12 -7.71
C TYR A 6 -6.88 5.25 -8.92
N ARG A 7 -7.77 5.06 -9.91
CA ARG A 7 -7.47 4.25 -11.10
C ARG A 7 -6.24 4.72 -11.87
N PRO A 8 -6.02 6.03 -12.12
CA PRO A 8 -4.80 6.49 -12.79
C PRO A 8 -3.53 6.15 -12.00
N ASN A 9 -3.56 6.36 -10.68
CA ASN A 9 -2.46 6.03 -9.77
C ASN A 9 -2.16 4.53 -9.78
N PHE A 10 -3.20 3.69 -9.75
CA PHE A 10 -3.08 2.25 -9.83
C PHE A 10 -2.45 1.79 -11.15
N LEU A 11 -2.89 2.33 -12.29
CA LEU A 11 -2.30 1.98 -13.58
C LEU A 11 -0.82 2.39 -13.67
N ALA A 12 -0.47 3.58 -13.18
CA ALA A 12 0.92 4.03 -13.11
C ALA A 12 1.77 3.15 -12.18
N PHE A 13 1.21 2.76 -11.03
CA PHE A 13 1.83 1.83 -10.10
C PHE A 13 2.11 0.46 -10.72
N ILE A 14 1.13 -0.17 -11.39
CA ILE A 14 1.33 -1.46 -12.07
C ILE A 14 2.40 -1.36 -13.15
N GLN A 15 2.42 -0.26 -13.91
CA GLN A 15 3.48 -0.03 -14.90
C GLN A 15 4.86 0.04 -14.25
N GLU A 16 5.00 0.72 -13.11
CA GLU A 16 6.27 0.83 -12.41
C GLU A 16 6.74 -0.52 -11.85
N ILE A 17 5.83 -1.27 -11.23
CA ILE A 17 6.11 -2.62 -10.72
C ILE A 17 6.55 -3.57 -11.85
N THR A 18 5.89 -3.50 -13.00
CA THR A 18 6.23 -4.33 -14.17
C THR A 18 7.66 -4.06 -14.66
N LYS A 19 8.11 -2.80 -14.65
CA LYS A 19 9.46 -2.41 -15.09
C LYS A 19 10.57 -2.98 -14.21
N LEU A 20 10.30 -3.21 -12.92
CA LEU A 20 11.30 -3.74 -11.99
C LEU A 20 11.74 -5.16 -12.34
N ASN A 21 10.87 -5.92 -13.05
CA ASN A 21 11.12 -7.32 -13.39
C ASN A 21 11.55 -8.16 -12.16
N ASN A 22 10.95 -7.87 -11.01
CA ASN A 22 11.23 -8.55 -9.75
C ASN A 22 10.34 -9.81 -9.64
N PRO A 23 10.92 -11.00 -9.44
CA PRO A 23 10.16 -12.25 -9.30
C PRO A 23 9.08 -12.24 -8.20
N ALA A 24 9.28 -11.48 -7.12
CA ALA A 24 8.29 -11.36 -6.05
C ALA A 24 6.99 -10.66 -6.49
N PHE A 25 7.06 -9.87 -7.57
CA PHE A 25 5.93 -9.11 -8.11
C PHE A 25 5.38 -9.74 -9.40
N GLU A 26 5.75 -10.99 -9.69
CA GLU A 26 5.12 -11.77 -10.75
C GLU A 26 3.60 -11.74 -10.59
N ARG A 27 2.88 -11.62 -11.71
CA ARG A 27 1.41 -11.55 -11.77
C ARG A 27 0.78 -10.31 -11.15
N CYS A 28 1.48 -9.16 -11.20
CA CYS A 28 0.89 -7.88 -10.78
C CYS A 28 -0.32 -7.42 -11.60
N ASP A 29 -0.55 -8.03 -12.77
CA ASP A 29 -1.77 -7.90 -13.58
C ASP A 29 -3.02 -8.49 -12.92
N GLU A 30 -2.84 -9.35 -11.90
CA GLU A 30 -3.94 -9.93 -11.12
C GLU A 30 -4.24 -9.15 -9.84
N TRP A 31 -3.57 -8.01 -9.62
CA TRP A 31 -3.85 -7.13 -8.48
C TRP A 31 -5.03 -6.22 -8.81
N TRP A 32 -5.69 -5.70 -7.78
CA TRP A 32 -6.85 -4.82 -7.97
C TRP A 32 -6.97 -3.75 -6.91
N LEU A 33 -7.60 -2.63 -7.26
CA LEU A 33 -8.02 -1.63 -6.28
C LEU A 33 -9.11 -2.21 -5.39
N SER A 34 -8.89 -2.14 -4.09
CA SER A 34 -9.90 -2.45 -3.07
C SER A 34 -11.05 -1.44 -3.12
N GLY A 35 -12.26 -1.89 -2.78
CA GLY A 35 -13.40 -0.99 -2.66
C GLY A 35 -13.29 -0.05 -1.46
N GLU A 36 -12.73 -0.56 -0.36
CA GLU A 36 -12.52 0.17 0.90
C GLU A 36 -11.27 -0.39 1.64
N PRO A 37 -10.27 0.47 1.98
CA PRO A 37 -10.15 1.86 1.56
C PRO A 37 -9.84 1.98 0.06
N LEU A 38 -10.21 3.12 -0.53
CA LEU A 38 -10.20 3.35 -1.97
C LEU A 38 -8.84 3.30 -2.66
N ASN A 39 -7.79 3.58 -1.90
CA ASN A 39 -6.42 3.59 -2.38
C ASN A 39 -5.66 2.32 -1.99
N ALA A 40 -6.33 1.32 -1.39
CA ALA A 40 -5.71 0.03 -1.16
C ALA A 40 -5.66 -0.78 -2.45
N VAL A 41 -4.55 -1.48 -2.64
CA VAL A 41 -4.33 -2.44 -3.73
C VAL A 41 -4.23 -3.81 -3.09
N SER A 42 -5.15 -4.70 -3.43
CA SER A 42 -5.11 -6.08 -3.00
C SER A 42 -4.23 -6.89 -3.93
N LEU A 43 -3.28 -7.62 -3.34
CA LEU A 43 -2.45 -8.58 -4.03
C LEU A 43 -3.07 -9.97 -3.94
N ARG A 44 -2.91 -10.77 -5.00
CA ARG A 44 -3.35 -12.17 -4.99
C ARG A 44 -2.41 -13.07 -4.19
N GLN A 45 -1.11 -12.75 -4.21
CA GLN A 45 -0.05 -13.53 -3.60
C GLN A 45 0.50 -12.91 -2.31
N GLN A 46 1.02 -13.76 -1.43
CA GLN A 46 1.86 -13.34 -0.32
C GLN A 46 3.29 -13.09 -0.82
N ILE A 47 3.87 -11.96 -0.42
CA ILE A 47 5.32 -11.71 -0.57
C ILE A 47 6.01 -12.17 0.72
N ASN A 48 6.92 -13.14 0.58
CA ASN A 48 7.58 -13.83 1.69
C ASN A 48 9.00 -13.32 1.98
N ASP A 49 9.50 -12.37 1.18
CA ASP A 49 10.75 -11.67 1.45
C ASP A 49 10.46 -10.28 2.02
N GLU A 50 11.16 -9.92 3.12
CA GLU A 50 10.94 -8.63 3.80
C GLU A 50 11.41 -7.45 2.95
N ALA A 51 12.53 -7.58 2.23
CA ALA A 51 13.07 -6.51 1.41
C ALA A 51 12.15 -6.21 0.23
N ASP A 52 11.64 -7.24 -0.45
CA ASP A 52 10.65 -7.09 -1.52
C ASP A 52 9.34 -6.50 -1.00
N ARG A 53 8.87 -6.95 0.17
CA ARG A 53 7.65 -6.40 0.78
C ARG A 53 7.80 -4.93 1.14
N ARG A 54 8.96 -4.51 1.65
CA ARG A 54 9.29 -3.10 1.95
C ARG A 54 9.40 -2.28 0.67
N LEU A 55 10.06 -2.80 -0.36
CA LEU A 55 10.16 -2.15 -1.67
C LEU A 55 8.77 -1.87 -2.25
N LEU A 56 7.90 -2.88 -2.28
CA LEU A 56 6.51 -2.73 -2.72
C LEU A 56 5.76 -1.66 -1.92
N HIS A 57 5.92 -1.67 -0.59
CA HIS A 57 5.31 -0.70 0.31
C HIS A 57 5.74 0.73 0.00
N GLU A 58 7.02 0.94 -0.30
CA GLU A 58 7.58 2.25 -0.61
C GLU A 58 7.06 2.76 -1.95
N ILE A 59 7.12 1.93 -3.00
CA ILE A 59 6.65 2.29 -4.34
C ILE A 59 5.16 2.62 -4.30
N ALA A 60 4.33 1.76 -3.68
CA ALA A 60 2.88 2.01 -3.61
C ALA A 60 2.57 3.39 -3.01
N GLN A 61 3.32 3.80 -1.98
CA GLN A 61 3.13 5.10 -1.34
C GLN A 61 3.52 6.29 -2.22
N GLU A 62 4.48 6.14 -3.14
CA GLU A 62 4.82 7.17 -4.12
C GLU A 62 3.64 7.47 -5.06
N PHE A 63 2.79 6.46 -5.30
CA PHE A 63 1.53 6.61 -6.03
C PHE A 63 0.32 6.93 -5.14
N GLY A 64 0.52 7.14 -3.83
CA GLY A 64 -0.55 7.37 -2.87
C GLY A 64 -1.43 6.14 -2.58
N LEU A 65 -0.92 4.95 -2.90
CA LEU A 65 -1.60 3.66 -2.73
C LEU A 65 -1.07 2.90 -1.51
N ILE A 66 -1.85 1.91 -1.09
CA ILE A 66 -1.52 1.01 0.02
C ILE A 66 -1.56 -0.43 -0.49
N ALA A 67 -0.41 -1.02 -0.77
CA ALA A 67 -0.33 -2.42 -1.20
C ALA A 67 -0.55 -3.38 -0.01
N LEU A 68 -1.49 -4.30 -0.16
CA LEU A 68 -1.89 -5.29 0.86
C LEU A 68 -1.74 -6.71 0.31
N CYS A 69 -0.86 -7.49 0.92
CA CYS A 69 -0.84 -8.94 0.74
C CYS A 69 -2.08 -9.59 1.39
N PRO A 70 -2.40 -10.86 1.05
CA PRO A 70 -3.45 -11.60 1.72
C PRO A 70 -3.32 -11.55 3.24
N HIS A 71 -4.44 -11.34 3.94
CA HIS A 71 -4.53 -11.26 5.40
C HIS A 71 -3.84 -10.04 6.06
N GLU A 72 -3.24 -9.13 5.29
CA GLU A 72 -2.74 -7.87 5.84
C GLU A 72 -3.90 -6.91 6.11
N LEU A 73 -3.72 -6.10 7.16
CA LEU A 73 -4.73 -5.15 7.63
C LEU A 73 -4.12 -3.77 7.77
N ILE A 74 -4.91 -2.74 7.48
CA ILE A 74 -4.56 -1.36 7.80
C ILE A 74 -5.04 -1.08 9.22
N ASN A 75 -4.17 -0.54 10.06
CA ASN A 75 -4.50 -0.17 11.43
C ASN A 75 -4.02 1.26 11.73
N ILE A 76 -4.64 1.86 12.74
CA ILE A 76 -4.39 3.21 13.19
C ILE A 76 -3.71 3.13 14.56
N ASP A 77 -2.62 3.85 14.72
CA ASP A 77 -1.99 4.05 16.02
C ASP A 77 -2.66 5.22 16.74
N VAL A 78 -3.19 4.93 17.93
CA VAL A 78 -3.83 5.88 18.84
C VAL A 78 -3.12 5.78 20.19
N SER A 79 -1.83 6.08 20.18
CA SER A 79 -0.99 6.13 21.38
C SER A 79 -0.84 7.59 21.87
N GLY A 80 -1.73 8.03 22.75
CA GLY A 80 -1.67 9.36 23.38
C GLY A 80 -2.87 9.62 24.29
N ASP A 81 -2.83 10.70 25.07
CA ASP A 81 -4.04 11.24 25.70
C ASP A 81 -5.12 11.41 24.63
N GLU A 82 -6.29 10.90 24.96
CA GLU A 82 -7.37 10.47 24.08
C GLU A 82 -7.56 11.38 22.84
N GLU A 83 -7.68 10.75 21.65
CA GLU A 83 -8.07 11.33 20.33
C GLU A 83 -6.99 11.73 19.31
N ARG A 84 -5.68 11.60 19.59
CA ARG A 84 -4.66 11.86 18.55
C ARG A 84 -4.24 10.59 17.81
N ILE A 85 -4.58 10.51 16.52
CA ILE A 85 -3.98 9.54 15.60
C ILE A 85 -2.49 9.85 15.47
N THR A 86 -1.63 8.96 15.97
CA THR A 86 -0.17 9.10 15.92
C THR A 86 0.43 8.47 14.66
N GLY A 87 -0.29 7.55 14.01
CA GLY A 87 0.13 6.97 12.74
C GLY A 87 -0.92 6.07 12.11
N VAL A 88 -0.67 5.68 10.86
CA VAL A 88 -1.41 4.61 10.16
C VAL A 88 -0.38 3.65 9.61
N TYR A 89 -0.63 2.35 9.69
CA TYR A 89 0.32 1.32 9.26
C TYR A 89 -0.40 0.09 8.71
N VAL A 90 0.33 -0.68 7.90
CA VAL A 90 -0.07 -2.03 7.49
C VAL A 90 0.51 -3.03 8.49
N ILE A 91 -0.31 -3.95 8.97
CA ILE A 91 0.12 -5.14 9.72
C ILE A 91 0.47 -6.22 8.70
N SER A 92 1.75 -6.56 8.62
CA SER A 92 2.29 -7.62 7.78
C SER A 92 2.87 -8.76 8.60
N ILE A 93 3.26 -9.85 7.93
CA ILE A 93 4.02 -10.94 8.55
C ILE A 93 5.39 -10.50 9.08
N PHE A 94 5.90 -9.35 8.64
CA PHE A 94 7.18 -8.75 9.07
C PHE A 94 6.99 -7.65 10.13
N GLY A 95 5.77 -7.49 10.66
CA GLY A 95 5.45 -6.47 11.65
C GLY A 95 4.73 -5.26 11.05
N ARG A 96 5.07 -4.05 11.50
CA ARG A 96 4.34 -2.82 11.14
C ARG A 96 5.05 -2.06 10.03
N LEU A 97 4.32 -1.75 8.96
CA LEU A 97 4.78 -0.90 7.86
C LEU A 97 4.02 0.43 7.88
N TYR A 98 4.65 1.48 8.41
CA TYR A 98 4.00 2.79 8.55
C TYR A 98 3.77 3.48 7.21
N LEU A 99 2.61 4.12 7.09
CA LEU A 99 2.26 4.98 5.97
C LEU A 99 2.85 6.37 6.19
N LYS A 100 3.56 6.87 5.18
CA LYS A 100 4.12 8.22 5.14
C LYS A 100 2.97 9.21 4.95
N LYS A 101 3.00 10.32 5.70
CA LYS A 101 2.10 11.45 5.42
C LYS A 101 2.43 11.97 4.02
N ARG A 102 1.42 12.08 3.15
CA ARG A 102 1.54 12.74 1.85
C ARG A 102 2.04 14.17 2.11
N LYS A 103 3.16 14.56 1.50
CA LYS A 103 3.56 15.98 1.49
C LYS A 103 2.49 16.74 0.67
N PRO A 104 1.97 17.88 1.14
CA PRO A 104 1.11 18.71 0.30
C PRO A 104 1.90 19.04 -0.98
N ASP A 105 1.23 19.00 -2.13
CA ASP A 105 1.82 19.42 -3.40
C ASP A 105 2.32 20.87 -3.22
N ALA A 106 3.61 21.09 -3.46
CA ALA A 106 4.31 22.37 -3.28
C ALA A 106 4.10 23.30 -4.47
#